data_AF-A0A2V9CXR9-F1
#
_entry.id   AF-A0A2V9CXR9-F1
#
_cell.length_a   1.000
_cell.length_b   1.000
_cell.length_c   1.000
_cell.angle_alpha   90.00
_cell.angle_beta   90.00
_cell.angle_gamma   90.00
#
_symmetry.space_group_name_H-M   'P 1'
#
loop_
_entity.id
_entity.type
_entity.pdbx_description
1 polymer ?
#
loop_
_entity_poly.entity_id
_entity_poly.type
_entity_poly.pdbx_seq_one_letter_code
_entity_poly.pdbx_strand_id
1 'polypeptide(L)' 'MTKEVNSVISALEEHKIQVTALHNHMLTEQPRLFFIHFWESAPRKR' A
#
# COMPACT_ATOMS: atom_id res chain seq x y z
N MET A 1 1.08 12.55 3.22
CA MET A 1 1.25 11.60 2.09
C MET A 1 0.79 12.26 0.81
N THR A 2 1.35 11.88 -0.34
CA THR A 2 0.94 12.41 -1.65
C THR A 2 -0.45 11.86 -2.02
N LYS A 3 -1.14 12.55 -2.95
CA LYS A 3 -2.44 12.11 -3.46
C LYS A 3 -2.37 10.68 -4.03
N GLU A 4 -1.28 10.35 -4.72
CA GLU A 4 -1.06 9.04 -5.33
C GLU A 4 -1.03 7.91 -4.30
N VAL A 5 -0.27 8.06 -3.21
CA VAL A 5 -0.18 7.03 -2.16
C VAL A 5 -1.54 6.81 -1.50
N ASN A 6 -2.27 7.89 -1.21
CA ASN A 6 -3.61 7.77 -0.63
C ASN A 6 -4.58 7.07 -1.58
N SER A 7 -4.54 7.37 -2.89
CA SER A 7 -5.39 6.71 -3.88
C SER A 7 -5.12 5.20 -3.97
N VAL A 8 -3.85 4.77 -3.86
CA VAL A 8 -3.52 3.34 -3.83
C VAL A 8 -4.07 2.67 -2.57
N ILE A 9 -3.91 3.30 -1.40
CA ILE A 9 -4.43 2.76 -0.13
C ILE A 9 -5.95 2.64 -0.19
N SER A 10 -6.66 3.67 -0.65
CA SER A 10 -8.12 3.63 -0.78
C SER A 10 -8.58 2.52 -1.73
N ALA A 11 -7.87 2.29 -2.84
CA ALA A 11 -8.18 1.19 -3.75
C ALA A 11 -8.01 -0.18 -3.06
N LEU A 12 -6.92 -0.39 -2.31
CA LEU A 12 -6.71 -1.64 -1.56
C LEU A 12 -7.84 -1.87 -0.54
N GLU A 13 -8.22 -0.84 0.20
CA GLU A 13 -9.31 -0.90 1.19
C GLU A 13 -10.68 -1.17 0.56
N GLU A 14 -10.98 -0.56 -0.59
CA GLU A 14 -12.21 -0.81 -1.37
C GLU A 14 -12.32 -2.28 -1.77
N HIS A 15 -11.19 -2.88 -2.15
CA HIS A 15 -11.07 -4.29 -2.51
C HIS A 15 -10.89 -5.23 -1.32
N LYS A 16 -11.03 -4.74 -0.07
CA LYS A 16 -10.89 -5.53 1.17
C LYS A 16 -9.50 -6.16 1.35
N ILE A 17 -8.48 -5.55 0.75
CA ILE A 17 -7.09 -5.93 0.92
C ILE A 17 -6.52 -5.09 2.07
N GLN A 18 -5.99 -5.77 3.10
CA GLN A 18 -5.52 -5.09 4.29
C GLN A 18 -4.11 -4.52 4.08
N VAL A 19 -3.94 -3.22 4.28
CA VAL A 19 -2.62 -2.59 4.40
C VAL A 19 -2.06 -2.88 5.78
N THR A 20 -0.85 -3.45 5.85
CA THR A 20 -0.20 -3.88 7.10
C THR A 20 0.96 -2.98 7.48
N ALA A 21 1.63 -2.35 6.51
CA ALA A 21 2.65 -1.34 6.75
C ALA A 21 2.84 -0.40 5.53
N LEU A 22 3.29 0.81 5.81
CA LEU A 22 3.70 1.80 4.82
C LEU A 22 4.97 2.51 5.32
N HIS A 23 6.04 2.49 4.53
CA HIS A 23 7.28 3.19 4.86
C HIS A 23 8.15 3.44 3.62
N ASN A 24 9.21 4.21 3.82
CA ASN A 24 10.28 4.43 2.85
C ASN A 24 11.52 3.67 3.32
N HIS A 25 12.29 3.09 2.40
CA HIS A 25 13.54 2.43 2.78
C HIS A 25 14.72 3.40 2.90
N MET A 26 14.63 4.57 2.28
CA MET A 26 15.67 5.59 2.28
C MET A 26 15.13 6.89 2.88
N LEU A 27 15.94 7.57 3.69
CA LEU A 27 15.52 8.80 4.36
C LEU A 27 15.56 10.03 3.44
N THR A 28 16.41 10.01 2.40
CA THR A 28 16.76 11.21 1.61
C THR A 28 16.62 11.02 0.10
N GLU A 29 15.99 9.94 -0.36
CA GLU A 29 15.82 9.69 -1.80
C GLU A 29 14.90 10.73 -2.48
N GLN A 30 15.17 11.02 -3.75
CA GLN A 30 14.38 11.91 -4.59
C GLN A 30 14.23 11.33 -6.01
N PRO A 31 13.00 11.10 -6.50
CA PRO A 31 11.72 11.30 -5.79
C PRO A 31 11.55 10.33 -4.61
N ARG A 32 10.70 10.71 -3.63
CA ARG A 32 10.38 9.83 -2.50
C ARG A 32 9.64 8.58 -2.98
N LEU A 33 10.16 7.40 -2.65
CA LEU A 33 9.50 6.13 -2.93
C LEU A 33 8.78 5.63 -1.67
N PHE A 34 7.59 5.07 -1.87
CA PHE A 34 6.78 4.50 -0.80
C PHE A 34 6.58 3.00 -1.07
N PHE A 35 6.79 2.19 -0.04
CA PHE A 35 6.60 0.74 -0.08
C PHE A 35 5.41 0.38 0.80
N ILE A 36 4.48 -0.42 0.26
CA ILE A 36 3.26 -0.86 0.94
C ILE A 36 3.32 -2.37 1.12
N HIS A 37 3.22 -2.81 2.37
CA HIS A 37 2.95 -4.20 2.70
C HIS A 37 1.44 -4.37 2.82
N PHE A 38 0.90 -5.36 2.13
CA PHE A 38 -0.53 -5.69 2.19
C PHE A 38 -0.73 -7.20 2.19
N TRP A 39 -1.88 -7.62 2.72
CA TRP A 39 -2.27 -9.02 2.77
C TRP A 39 -3.75 -9.16 2.40
N GLU A 40 -4.06 -10.27 1.77
CA GLU A 40 -5.40 -10.64 1.31
C GLU A 40 -5.71 -12.02 1.91
N SER A 41 -6.88 -12.17 2.52
CA SER A 41 -7.28 -13.40 3.23
C SER A 41 -8.46 -14.13 2.56
N ALA A 42 -8.87 -13.71 1.36
CA ALA A 42 -9.99 -14.32 0.69
C ALA A 42 -9.68 -15.79 0.41
N PRO A 43 -10.71 -16.64 0.53
CA PRO A 43 -10.56 -18.02 0.13
C PRO A 43 -10.20 -18.06 -1.35
N ARG A 44 -9.06 -18.69 -1.67
CA ARG A 44 -8.61 -18.93 -3.03
C ARG A 44 -9.78 -19.50 -3.84
N LYS A 45 -10.30 -18.73 -4.81
CA LYS A 45 -11.25 -19.27 -5.79
C LYS A 45 -10.52 -20.38 -6.55
N ARG A 46 -11.04 -21.59 -6.42
CA ARG A 46 -10.54 -22.80 -7.06
C ARG A 46 -10.97 -22.84 -8.51
#